data_AF-A0A7J3J948-F1
#
_entry.id   AF-A0A7J3J948-F1
#
_cell.length_a   1.000
_cell.length_b   1.000
_cell.length_c   1.000
_cell.angle_alpha   90.00
_cell.angle_beta   90.00
_cell.angle_gamma   90.00
#
_symmetry.space_group_name_H-M   'P 1'
#
loop_
_entity.id
_entity.type
_entity.pdbx_description
1 polymer ?
#
loop_
_entity_poly.entity_id
_entity_poly.type
_entity_poly.pdbx_seq_one_letter_code
_entity_poly.pdbx_strand_id
1 'polypeptide(L)'
;MALASCQGGRGRCEPAGGTRRSAPGCACRCLSLVANDIKRVIAYSSIAHMGYTMFGLSLFPAALASGNTVALASPIALAIVGTVLHIITHAASKGLFFLTAGGVMHQTEKRDIREMGGLAGKMPFSAVSGMIAALSIAGAPPLACFISEFFIFMGAFQIIQIDSFYIIPTALMLIATVFSLAYSLRFISKVFFGQSKDEQGAVQVAHDAHANQSQPEAPMTEGHGHKITDIPNYMKAALAILVVLVVLIGIYPTFFVQLIQTVTFGAVA
;
A
#
# COMPACT_ATOMS: atom_id res chain seq x y z
N MET A 1 -23.61 -7.77 -9.44
CA MET A 1 -22.59 -8.84 -9.39
C MET A 1 -22.17 -9.13 -10.83
N ALA A 2 -21.23 -8.34 -11.37
CA ALA A 2 -20.71 -8.52 -12.72
C ALA A 2 -19.25 -8.97 -12.59
N LEU A 3 -19.03 -10.25 -12.83
CA LEU A 3 -17.70 -10.85 -12.90
C LEU A 3 -17.00 -10.33 -14.16
N ALA A 4 -15.92 -9.58 -13.98
CA ALA A 4 -15.07 -9.15 -15.08
C ALA A 4 -14.31 -10.38 -15.61
N SER A 5 -14.73 -10.87 -16.78
CA SER A 5 -14.06 -11.96 -17.49
C SER A 5 -12.75 -11.43 -18.07
N CYS A 6 -11.63 -12.07 -17.71
CA CYS A 6 -10.29 -11.67 -18.11
C CYS A 6 -9.92 -12.41 -19.40
N GLN A 7 -10.11 -11.79 -20.57
CA GLN A 7 -9.55 -12.31 -21.82
C GLN A 7 -8.15 -11.76 -22.10
N GLY A 8 -7.32 -12.64 -22.67
CA GLY A 8 -5.87 -12.55 -22.70
C GLY A 8 -5.26 -11.38 -23.48
N GLY A 9 -4.01 -11.07 -23.11
CA GLY A 9 -2.99 -10.62 -24.06
C GLY A 9 -2.47 -9.20 -23.90
N ARG A 10 -3.24 -8.25 -23.36
CA ARG A 10 -2.76 -6.89 -23.05
C ARG A 10 -3.45 -6.42 -21.77
N GLY A 11 -2.69 -5.97 -20.78
CA GLY A 11 -3.18 -5.56 -19.45
C GLY A 11 -4.05 -4.30 -19.42
N ARG A 12 -5.08 -4.23 -20.29
CA ARG A 12 -6.16 -3.24 -20.25
C ARG A 12 -7.40 -3.92 -19.71
N CYS A 13 -7.76 -3.57 -18.48
CA CYS A 13 -9.13 -3.73 -18.01
C CYS A 13 -9.94 -2.56 -18.57
N GLU A 14 -10.56 -2.75 -19.72
CA GLU A 14 -11.56 -1.82 -20.24
C GLU A 14 -12.94 -2.27 -19.71
N PRO A 15 -13.71 -1.40 -19.04
CA PRO A 15 -15.05 -1.76 -18.60
C PRO A 15 -15.95 -1.89 -19.82
N ALA A 16 -16.62 -3.04 -19.96
CA ALA A 16 -17.69 -3.22 -20.92
C ALA A 16 -18.86 -2.28 -20.54
N GLY A 17 -18.94 -1.14 -21.24
CA GLY A 17 -19.96 -0.11 -21.02
C GLY A 17 -19.34 1.18 -20.47
N GLY A 18 -19.20 2.17 -21.36
CA GLY A 18 -18.53 3.48 -21.17
C GLY A 18 -19.13 4.42 -20.13
N THR A 19 -19.45 3.94 -18.92
CA THR A 19 -19.74 4.80 -17.78
C THR A 19 -18.55 4.79 -16.83
N ARG A 20 -17.89 5.95 -16.69
CA ARG A 20 -16.90 6.20 -15.62
C ARG A 20 -17.63 6.19 -14.28
N ARG A 21 -17.96 5.01 -13.75
CA ARG A 21 -18.44 4.87 -12.38
C ARG A 21 -17.21 4.81 -11.48
N SER A 22 -17.11 5.79 -10.58
CA SER A 22 -16.17 5.77 -9.45
C SER A 22 -16.34 4.46 -8.70
N ALA A 23 -15.34 3.59 -8.82
CA ALA A 23 -15.37 2.28 -8.18
C ALA A 23 -15.29 2.47 -6.65
N PRO A 24 -16.13 1.78 -5.84
CA PRO A 24 -16.00 1.80 -4.39
C PRO A 24 -14.60 1.29 -4.01
N GLY A 25 -14.01 1.82 -2.93
CA GLY A 25 -12.61 1.57 -2.54
C GLY A 25 -12.19 0.10 -2.50
N CYS A 26 -13.11 -0.82 -2.20
CA CYS A 26 -12.91 -2.27 -2.26
C CYS A 26 -12.55 -2.79 -3.67
N ALA A 27 -13.23 -2.30 -4.71
CA ALA A 27 -12.99 -2.72 -6.09
C ALA A 27 -11.60 -2.29 -6.61
N CYS A 28 -11.11 -1.13 -6.14
CA CYS A 28 -9.78 -0.65 -6.49
C CYS A 28 -8.68 -1.58 -5.93
N ARG A 29 -8.93 -2.21 -4.79
CA ARG A 29 -8.01 -3.14 -4.14
C ARG A 29 -7.84 -4.44 -4.92
N CYS A 30 -8.94 -4.98 -5.46
CA CYS A 30 -8.90 -6.10 -6.39
C CYS A 30 -8.09 -5.75 -7.65
N LEU A 31 -8.24 -4.53 -8.16
CA LEU A 31 -7.47 -4.07 -9.33
C LEU A 31 -5.97 -3.96 -9.02
N SER A 32 -5.60 -3.54 -7.81
CA SER A 32 -4.20 -3.52 -7.35
C SER A 32 -3.55 -4.90 -7.30
N LEU A 33 -4.32 -5.96 -7.00
CA LEU A 33 -3.80 -7.33 -7.02
C LEU A 33 -3.45 -7.82 -8.42
N VAL A 34 -4.17 -7.34 -9.44
CA VAL A 34 -3.99 -7.76 -10.84
C VAL A 34 -3.00 -6.85 -11.56
N ALA A 35 -2.79 -5.62 -11.07
CA ALA A 35 -1.85 -4.68 -11.65
C ALA A 35 -0.41 -5.22 -11.61
N ASN A 36 0.22 -5.25 -12.79
CA ASN A 36 1.63 -5.65 -12.93
C ASN A 36 2.57 -4.43 -12.98
N ASP A 37 2.07 -3.24 -13.31
CA ASP A 37 2.86 -2.01 -13.28
C ASP A 37 3.05 -1.53 -11.84
N ILE A 38 4.29 -1.33 -11.41
CA ILE A 38 4.62 -0.86 -10.05
C ILE A 38 3.90 0.45 -9.68
N LYS A 39 3.88 1.43 -10.61
CA LYS A 39 3.18 2.71 -10.37
C LYS A 39 1.67 2.53 -10.22
N ARG A 40 1.07 1.57 -10.94
CA ARG A 40 -0.39 1.31 -10.85
C ARG A 40 -0.76 0.66 -9.53
N VAL A 41 0.04 -0.30 -9.05
CA VAL A 41 -0.15 -0.92 -7.72
C VAL A 41 -0.16 0.14 -6.62
N ILE A 42 0.78 1.09 -6.66
CA ILE A 42 0.86 2.15 -5.66
C ILE A 42 -0.28 3.16 -5.80
N ALA A 43 -0.69 3.49 -7.02
CA ALA A 43 -1.80 4.42 -7.27
C ALA A 43 -3.15 3.84 -6.81
N TYR A 44 -3.47 2.58 -7.16
CA TYR A 44 -4.73 1.95 -6.76
C TYR A 44 -4.83 1.76 -5.25
N SER A 45 -3.73 1.46 -4.58
CA SER A 45 -3.70 1.43 -3.12
C SER A 45 -3.94 2.81 -2.51
N SER A 46 -3.54 3.92 -3.14
CA SER A 46 -3.88 5.27 -2.62
C SER A 46 -5.38 5.55 -2.68
N ILE A 47 -6.05 5.14 -3.76
CA ILE A 47 -7.51 5.27 -3.90
C ILE A 47 -8.21 4.42 -2.83
N ALA A 48 -7.72 3.21 -2.57
CA ALA A 48 -8.28 2.35 -1.53
C ALA A 48 -8.14 2.96 -0.13
N HIS A 49 -6.99 3.58 0.19
CA HIS A 49 -6.77 4.24 1.49
C HIS A 49 -7.57 5.54 1.65
N MET A 50 -7.79 6.30 0.58
CA MET A 50 -8.74 7.42 0.61
C MET A 50 -10.16 6.97 0.97
N GLY A 51 -10.52 5.72 0.64
CA GLY A 51 -11.75 5.09 1.10
C GLY A 51 -11.87 5.02 2.63
N TYR A 52 -10.79 4.76 3.36
CA TYR A 52 -10.78 4.78 4.82
C TYR A 52 -10.96 6.19 5.37
N THR A 53 -10.30 7.19 4.78
CA THR A 53 -10.49 8.60 5.15
C THR A 53 -11.94 9.04 4.94
N MET A 54 -12.54 8.70 3.79
CA MET A 54 -13.94 9.05 3.52
C MET A 54 -14.91 8.32 4.46
N PHE A 55 -14.63 7.05 4.78
CA PHE A 55 -15.42 6.30 5.74
C PHE A 55 -15.31 6.89 7.15
N GLY A 56 -14.12 7.24 7.61
CA GLY A 56 -13.92 7.89 8.91
C GLY A 56 -14.62 9.24 9.01
N LEU A 57 -14.61 10.05 7.94
CA LEU A 57 -15.38 11.30 7.87
C LEU A 57 -16.89 11.08 7.88
N SER A 58 -17.40 10.01 7.26
CA SER A 58 -18.84 9.74 7.23
C SER A 58 -19.43 9.29 8.56
N LEU A 59 -18.57 8.87 9.51
CA LEU A 59 -19.00 8.56 10.88
C LEU A 59 -19.32 9.83 11.67
N PHE A 60 -18.74 10.98 11.33
CA PHE A 60 -18.89 12.21 12.11
C PHE A 60 -20.35 12.72 12.20
N PRO A 61 -21.12 12.86 11.11
CA PRO A 61 -22.51 13.33 11.20
C PRO A 61 -23.44 12.37 11.94
N ALA A 62 -23.30 11.05 11.74
CA ALA A 62 -24.09 10.05 12.45
C ALA A 62 -23.81 10.09 13.96
N ALA A 63 -22.55 10.31 14.31
CA ALA A 63 -22.12 10.46 15.68
C ALA A 63 -22.67 11.75 16.32
N LEU A 64 -22.73 12.87 15.58
CA LEU A 64 -23.35 14.11 16.07
C LEU A 64 -24.88 13.99 16.23
N ALA A 65 -25.55 13.28 15.33
CA ALA A 65 -27.00 13.04 15.40
C ALA A 65 -27.41 12.23 16.64
N SER A 66 -26.48 11.48 17.24
CA SER A 66 -26.70 10.71 18.46
C SER A 66 -26.74 11.54 19.74
N GLY A 67 -26.41 12.83 19.69
CA GLY A 67 -26.40 13.73 20.85
C GLY A 67 -25.22 13.55 21.81
N ASN A 68 -24.29 12.64 21.53
CA ASN A 68 -23.09 12.44 22.35
C ASN A 68 -22.10 13.59 22.16
N THR A 69 -21.52 14.09 23.25
CA THR A 69 -20.50 15.14 23.24
C THR A 69 -19.10 14.59 22.94
N VAL A 70 -18.16 15.50 22.59
CA VAL A 70 -16.85 15.22 22.00
C VAL A 70 -15.75 14.92 23.04
N ALA A 71 -16.04 14.07 24.02
CA ALA A 71 -15.02 13.59 24.96
C ALA A 71 -14.07 12.59 24.28
N LEU A 72 -12.84 12.40 24.77
CA LEU A 72 -11.89 11.44 24.16
C LEU A 72 -12.35 9.97 24.18
N ALA A 73 -13.27 9.64 25.09
CA ALA A 73 -13.94 8.34 25.14
C ALA A 73 -15.13 8.23 24.16
N SER A 74 -15.49 9.32 23.48
CA SER A 74 -16.64 9.38 22.58
C SER A 74 -16.30 8.79 21.20
N PRO A 75 -17.25 8.08 20.57
CA PRO A 75 -17.09 7.60 19.19
C PRO A 75 -16.72 8.69 18.20
N ILE A 76 -17.26 9.89 18.41
CA ILE A 76 -16.99 11.08 17.59
C ILE A 76 -15.50 11.39 17.60
N ALA A 77 -14.91 11.48 18.80
CA ALA A 77 -13.52 11.87 18.96
C ALA A 77 -12.59 10.82 18.35
N LEU A 78 -12.87 9.53 18.55
CA LEU A 78 -12.06 8.43 17.99
C LEU A 78 -12.10 8.41 16.46
N ALA A 79 -13.28 8.57 15.85
CA ALA A 79 -13.42 8.59 14.39
C ALA A 79 -12.68 9.79 13.76
N ILE A 80 -12.82 11.00 14.33
CA ILE A 80 -12.13 12.19 13.82
C ILE A 80 -10.62 12.07 13.99
N VAL A 81 -10.15 11.72 15.20
CA VAL A 81 -8.72 11.56 15.49
C VAL A 81 -8.12 10.49 14.58
N GLY A 82 -8.78 9.34 14.45
CA GLY A 82 -8.37 8.27 13.55
C GLY A 82 -8.30 8.71 12.10
N THR A 83 -9.27 9.50 11.63
CA THR A 83 -9.30 10.02 10.25
C THR A 83 -8.16 10.99 9.98
N VAL A 84 -7.95 11.97 10.87
CA VAL A 84 -6.85 12.94 10.74
C VAL A 84 -5.50 12.22 10.80
N LEU A 85 -5.34 11.31 11.77
CA LEU A 85 -4.14 10.48 11.88
C LEU A 85 -3.94 9.67 10.60
N HIS A 86 -5.01 9.08 10.03
CA HIS A 86 -4.91 8.29 8.80
C HIS A 86 -4.41 9.11 7.62
N ILE A 87 -4.87 10.34 7.44
CA ILE A 87 -4.38 11.23 6.38
C ILE A 87 -2.87 11.43 6.51
N ILE A 88 -2.37 11.71 7.71
CA ILE A 88 -0.95 11.94 7.98
C ILE A 88 -0.14 10.66 7.76
N THR A 89 -0.56 9.54 8.37
CA THR A 89 0.15 8.26 8.30
C THR A 89 0.15 7.69 6.89
N HIS A 90 -0.96 7.83 6.17
CA HIS A 90 -1.08 7.46 4.77
C HIS A 90 -0.18 8.30 3.89
N ALA A 91 -0.15 9.63 4.06
CA ALA A 91 0.72 10.51 3.30
C ALA A 91 2.20 10.18 3.51
N ALA A 92 2.64 9.98 4.77
CA ALA A 92 4.01 9.59 5.09
C ALA A 92 4.38 8.22 4.49
N SER A 93 3.51 7.20 4.69
CA SER A 93 3.75 5.85 4.19
C SER A 93 3.73 5.78 2.66
N LYS A 94 2.84 6.53 1.99
CA LYS A 94 2.80 6.64 0.53
C LYS A 94 3.98 7.39 -0.03
N GLY A 95 4.41 8.47 0.60
CA GLY A 95 5.64 9.17 0.23
C GLY A 95 6.83 8.21 0.23
N LEU A 96 6.96 7.43 1.30
CA LEU A 96 8.01 6.41 1.43
C LEU A 96 7.91 5.34 0.33
N PHE A 97 6.68 4.89 0.04
CA PHE A 97 6.43 3.85 -0.95
C PHE A 97 6.75 4.34 -2.38
N PHE A 98 6.32 5.55 -2.74
CA PHE A 98 6.62 6.15 -4.05
C PHE A 98 8.10 6.44 -4.22
N LEU A 99 8.79 6.92 -3.17
CA LEU A 99 10.22 7.19 -3.24
C LEU A 99 11.03 5.91 -3.42
N THR A 100 10.66 4.84 -2.70
CA THR A 100 11.31 3.53 -2.86
C THR A 100 11.06 2.96 -4.26
N ALA A 101 9.81 2.98 -4.73
CA ALA A 101 9.47 2.47 -6.06
C ALA A 101 10.12 3.29 -7.18
N GLY A 102 10.24 4.61 -7.02
CA GLY A 102 10.98 5.48 -7.93
C GLY A 102 12.46 5.10 -8.01
N GLY A 103 13.09 4.77 -6.87
CA GLY A 103 14.47 4.31 -6.83
C GLY A 103 14.67 2.95 -7.51
N VAL A 104 13.78 2.00 -7.23
CA VAL A 104 13.78 0.69 -7.89
C VAL A 104 13.62 0.85 -9.40
N MET A 105 12.68 1.67 -9.85
CA MET A 105 12.47 1.95 -11.26
C MET A 105 13.67 2.62 -11.94
N HIS A 106 14.34 3.53 -11.23
CA HIS A 106 15.51 4.23 -11.78
C HIS A 106 16.70 3.27 -11.96
N GLN A 107 16.90 2.34 -11.02
CA GLN A 107 18.01 1.40 -11.07
C GLN A 107 17.77 0.18 -11.97
N THR A 108 16.52 -0.26 -12.09
CA THR A 108 16.17 -1.42 -12.91
C THR A 108 15.73 -1.06 -14.32
N GLU A 109 15.36 0.20 -14.56
CA GLU A 109 14.70 0.70 -15.78
C GLU A 109 13.42 -0.05 -16.18
N LYS A 110 12.95 -0.97 -15.31
CA LYS A 110 11.77 -1.80 -15.51
C LYS A 110 10.56 -1.19 -14.80
N ARG A 111 9.37 -1.47 -15.32
CA ARG A 111 8.08 -1.00 -14.74
C ARG A 111 7.19 -2.15 -14.27
N ASP A 112 7.37 -3.33 -14.87
CA ASP A 112 6.58 -4.52 -14.58
C ASP A 112 7.20 -5.31 -13.41
N ILE A 113 6.41 -5.53 -12.35
CA ILE A 113 6.83 -6.26 -11.14
C ILE A 113 7.14 -7.74 -11.41
N ARG A 114 6.72 -8.29 -12.55
CA ARG A 114 7.02 -9.68 -12.97
C ARG A 114 8.41 -9.82 -13.54
N GLU A 115 9.04 -8.72 -13.92
CA GLU A 115 10.40 -8.69 -14.49
C GLU A 115 11.44 -8.26 -13.45
N MET A 116 10.96 -7.81 -12.28
CA MET A 116 11.73 -7.50 -11.11
C MET A 116 11.88 -8.76 -10.23
N GLY A 117 12.96 -8.81 -9.45
CA GLY A 117 13.23 -9.91 -8.52
C GLY A 117 14.67 -9.86 -8.01
N GLY A 118 14.89 -10.33 -6.79
CA GLY A 118 16.23 -10.46 -6.19
C GLY A 118 16.86 -9.13 -5.81
N LEU A 119 16.07 -8.06 -5.70
CA LEU A 119 16.58 -6.73 -5.37
C LEU A 119 16.99 -6.59 -3.90
N ALA A 120 16.54 -7.48 -3.01
CA ALA A 120 16.88 -7.41 -1.59
C ALA A 120 18.40 -7.43 -1.34
N GLY A 121 19.16 -8.23 -2.09
CA GLY A 121 20.62 -8.30 -1.99
C GLY A 121 21.35 -7.17 -2.74
N LYS A 122 20.72 -6.58 -3.77
CA LYS A 122 21.34 -5.54 -4.62
C LYS A 122 21.14 -4.13 -4.07
N MET A 123 19.99 -3.88 -3.42
CA MET A 123 19.57 -2.57 -2.91
C MET A 123 19.00 -2.69 -1.49
N PRO A 124 19.81 -3.09 -0.48
CA PRO A 124 19.31 -3.48 0.83
C PRO A 124 18.60 -2.33 1.57
N PHE A 125 19.10 -1.10 1.46
CA PHE A 125 18.47 0.04 2.13
C PHE A 125 17.08 0.34 1.55
N SER A 126 16.98 0.31 0.22
CA SER A 126 15.74 0.48 -0.53
C SER A 126 14.76 -0.67 -0.30
N ALA A 127 15.27 -1.89 -0.11
CA ALA A 127 14.45 -3.05 0.21
C ALA A 127 13.80 -2.92 1.60
N VAL A 128 14.59 -2.56 2.62
CA VAL A 128 14.07 -2.36 3.98
C VAL A 128 13.06 -1.20 4.00
N SER A 129 13.37 -0.07 3.38
CA SER A 129 12.45 1.07 3.32
C SER A 129 11.14 0.73 2.60
N GLY A 130 11.22 -0.03 1.50
CA GLY A 130 10.07 -0.50 0.74
C GLY A 130 9.22 -1.51 1.50
N MET A 131 9.85 -2.41 2.24
CA MET A 131 9.16 -3.36 3.11
C MET A 131 8.41 -2.64 4.22
N ILE A 132 9.05 -1.68 4.91
CA ILE A 132 8.40 -0.85 5.94
C ILE A 132 7.22 -0.08 5.34
N ALA A 133 7.38 0.51 4.15
CA ALA A 133 6.30 1.21 3.47
C ALA A 133 5.12 0.29 3.13
N ALA A 134 5.40 -0.87 2.54
CA ALA A 134 4.38 -1.83 2.13
C ALA A 134 3.67 -2.45 3.35
N LEU A 135 4.41 -2.77 4.43
CA LEU A 135 3.84 -3.26 5.69
C LEU A 135 3.03 -2.18 6.40
N SER A 136 3.44 -0.91 6.33
CA SER A 136 2.68 0.19 6.93
C SER A 136 1.33 0.28 6.23
N ILE A 137 1.33 0.35 4.90
CA ILE A 137 0.11 0.32 4.08
C ILE A 137 -0.71 -0.96 4.28
N ALA A 138 -0.08 -2.09 4.60
CA ALA A 138 -0.79 -3.33 4.90
C ALA A 138 -1.57 -3.28 6.22
N GLY A 139 -1.25 -2.35 7.11
CA GLY A 139 -1.82 -2.29 8.46
C GLY A 139 -1.14 -3.26 9.43
N ALA A 140 0.18 -3.45 9.35
CA ALA A 140 0.88 -4.27 10.35
C ALA A 140 0.85 -3.60 11.73
N PRO A 141 0.62 -4.34 12.84
CA PRO A 141 0.45 -3.78 14.19
C PRO A 141 1.50 -2.76 14.66
N PRO A 142 2.81 -2.91 14.37
CA PRO A 142 3.81 -1.95 14.84
C PRO A 142 3.89 -0.66 14.00
N LEU A 143 3.07 -0.48 12.97
CA LEU A 143 3.21 0.60 11.98
C LEU A 143 2.06 1.61 12.02
N ALA A 144 2.37 2.81 11.56
CA ALA A 144 1.52 3.99 11.73
C ALA A 144 0.10 3.86 11.14
N CYS A 145 -0.06 3.27 9.95
CA CYS A 145 -1.39 3.14 9.34
C CYS A 145 -2.30 2.14 10.06
N PHE A 146 -1.75 1.15 10.77
CA PHE A 146 -2.57 0.25 11.59
C PHE A 146 -3.26 1.02 12.71
N ILE A 147 -2.51 1.87 13.41
CA ILE A 147 -3.04 2.68 14.52
C ILE A 147 -4.19 3.57 14.06
N SER A 148 -4.03 4.24 12.91
CA SER A 148 -5.07 5.13 12.39
C SER A 148 -6.31 4.38 11.92
N GLU A 149 -6.13 3.25 11.21
CA GLU A 149 -7.25 2.38 10.83
C GLU A 149 -7.96 1.81 12.06
N PHE A 150 -7.22 1.42 13.09
CA PHE A 150 -7.76 0.91 14.35
C PHE A 150 -8.68 1.95 15.03
N PHE A 151 -8.25 3.22 15.11
CA PHE A 151 -9.11 4.28 15.66
C PHE A 151 -10.38 4.52 14.85
N ILE A 152 -10.29 4.46 13.52
CA ILE A 152 -11.47 4.57 12.64
C ILE A 152 -12.44 3.41 12.90
N PHE A 153 -11.94 2.18 13.00
CA PHE A 153 -12.79 1.01 13.28
C PHE A 153 -13.39 1.04 14.69
N MET A 154 -12.65 1.50 15.70
CA MET A 154 -13.17 1.69 17.05
C MET A 154 -14.35 2.68 17.07
N GLY A 155 -14.22 3.81 16.36
CA GLY A 155 -15.32 4.75 16.17
C GLY A 155 -16.50 4.11 15.43
N ALA A 156 -16.23 3.35 14.36
CA ALA A 156 -17.27 2.67 13.58
C ALA A 156 -18.07 1.65 14.40
N PHE A 157 -17.41 0.82 15.21
CA PHE A 157 -18.08 -0.19 16.04
C PHE A 157 -19.00 0.41 17.10
N GLN A 158 -18.65 1.56 17.64
CA GLN A 158 -19.51 2.29 18.56
C GLN A 158 -20.72 2.92 17.83
N ILE A 159 -20.51 3.45 16.61
CA ILE A 159 -21.61 4.00 15.78
C ILE A 159 -22.58 2.91 15.33
N ILE A 160 -22.11 1.70 15.05
CA ILE A 160 -22.98 0.55 14.72
C ILE A 160 -24.05 0.28 15.79
N GLN A 161 -23.74 0.53 17.07
CA GLN A 161 -24.69 0.35 18.16
C GLN A 161 -25.84 1.38 18.14
N ILE A 162 -25.60 2.52 17.47
CA ILE A 162 -26.54 3.64 17.37
C ILE A 162 -27.30 3.56 16.05
N ASP A 163 -26.59 3.28 14.95
CA ASP A 163 -27.12 3.18 13.60
C ASP A 163 -26.60 1.92 12.89
N SER A 164 -27.51 0.96 12.70
CA SER A 164 -27.22 -0.32 12.03
C SER A 164 -26.84 -0.16 10.55
N PHE A 165 -27.10 0.99 9.92
CA PHE A 165 -26.67 1.29 8.55
C PHE A 165 -25.15 1.08 8.37
N TYR A 166 -24.35 1.34 9.42
CA TYR A 166 -22.90 1.28 9.36
C TYR A 166 -22.31 -0.15 9.44
N ILE A 167 -23.13 -1.19 9.64
CA ILE A 167 -22.66 -2.58 9.69
C ILE A 167 -22.03 -3.01 8.36
N ILE A 168 -22.76 -2.81 7.26
CA ILE A 168 -22.33 -3.19 5.91
C ILE A 168 -21.04 -2.45 5.49
N PRO A 169 -20.94 -1.11 5.57
CA PRO A 169 -19.73 -0.43 5.15
C PRO A 169 -18.53 -0.79 6.05
N THR A 170 -18.72 -0.97 7.37
CA THR A 170 -17.64 -1.41 8.26
C THR A 170 -17.12 -2.81 7.87
N ALA A 171 -18.01 -3.75 7.57
CA ALA A 171 -17.64 -5.08 7.10
C ALA A 171 -16.87 -5.04 5.77
N LEU A 172 -17.29 -4.20 4.82
CA LEU A 172 -16.57 -4.00 3.56
C LEU A 172 -15.16 -3.41 3.79
N MET A 173 -15.02 -2.47 4.73
CA MET A 173 -13.71 -1.91 5.08
C MET A 173 -12.80 -2.96 5.75
N LEU A 174 -13.32 -3.84 6.60
CA LEU A 174 -12.55 -4.98 7.15
C LEU A 174 -12.11 -5.94 6.05
N ILE A 175 -12.97 -6.24 5.07
CA ILE A 175 -12.55 -7.05 3.92
C ILE A 175 -11.45 -6.32 3.13
N ALA A 176 -11.55 -4.99 3.00
CA ALA A 176 -10.53 -4.18 2.36
C ALA A 176 -9.17 -4.24 3.09
N THR A 177 -9.10 -4.35 4.42
CA THR A 177 -7.80 -4.48 5.12
C THR A 177 -7.11 -5.78 4.75
N VAL A 178 -7.85 -6.89 4.62
CA VAL A 178 -7.34 -8.20 4.20
C VAL A 178 -6.76 -8.16 2.79
N PHE A 179 -7.38 -7.41 1.89
CA PHE A 179 -6.83 -7.18 0.56
C PHE A 179 -5.57 -6.28 0.58
N SER A 180 -5.29 -5.54 1.67
CA SER A 180 -4.10 -4.68 1.88
C SER A 180 -2.80 -5.42 2.09
N LEU A 181 -2.62 -6.03 3.26
CA LEU A 181 -2.81 -7.46 3.22
C LEU A 181 -2.07 -8.20 2.11
N ALA A 182 -2.90 -8.84 1.28
CA ALA A 182 -2.51 -9.61 0.12
C ALA A 182 -1.66 -8.83 -0.90
N TYR A 183 -2.02 -7.60 -1.30
CA TYR A 183 -1.23 -6.91 -2.34
C TYR A 183 0.12 -6.43 -1.81
N SER A 184 0.22 -6.03 -0.54
CA SER A 184 1.47 -5.55 0.04
C SER A 184 2.47 -6.68 0.16
N LEU A 185 2.01 -7.86 0.59
CA LEU A 185 2.83 -9.07 0.59
C LEU A 185 3.22 -9.48 -0.84
N ARG A 186 2.29 -9.43 -1.80
CA ARG A 186 2.61 -9.67 -3.22
C ARG A 186 3.71 -8.72 -3.73
N PHE A 187 3.63 -7.44 -3.38
CA PHE A 187 4.64 -6.45 -3.76
C PHE A 187 6.01 -6.81 -3.18
N ILE A 188 6.09 -7.06 -1.87
CA ILE A 188 7.34 -7.43 -1.19
C ILE A 188 7.94 -8.70 -1.81
N SER A 189 7.12 -9.74 -1.97
CA SER A 189 7.56 -11.03 -2.49
C SER A 189 8.00 -10.95 -3.95
N LYS A 190 7.31 -10.21 -4.81
CA LYS A 190 7.69 -10.12 -6.24
C LYS A 190 8.88 -9.20 -6.48
N VAL A 191 8.91 -8.03 -5.84
CA VAL A 191 9.94 -7.02 -6.13
C VAL A 191 11.26 -7.32 -5.44
N PHE A 192 11.24 -7.75 -4.17
CA PHE A 192 12.47 -7.91 -3.39
C PHE A 192 12.96 -9.36 -3.31
N PHE A 193 12.05 -10.33 -3.15
CA PHE A 193 12.39 -11.75 -2.92
C PHE A 193 12.14 -12.67 -4.13
N GLY A 194 11.56 -12.16 -5.22
CA GLY A 194 11.27 -12.95 -6.42
C GLY A 194 12.55 -13.29 -7.18
N GLN A 195 12.50 -14.31 -8.04
CA GLN A 195 13.60 -14.56 -8.98
C GLN A 195 13.50 -13.59 -10.16
N SER A 196 14.61 -13.00 -10.57
CA SER A 196 14.64 -12.11 -11.74
C SER A 196 14.46 -12.89 -13.05
N LYS A 197 13.85 -12.29 -14.08
CA LYS A 197 13.78 -12.90 -15.42
C LYS A 197 15.16 -13.18 -16.01
N ASP A 198 16.15 -12.37 -15.66
CA ASP A 198 17.52 -12.48 -16.16
C ASP A 198 18.20 -13.75 -15.59
N GLU A 199 17.89 -14.13 -14.35
CA GLU A 199 18.29 -15.42 -13.77
C GLU A 199 17.48 -16.59 -14.34
N GLN A 200 16.18 -16.43 -14.58
CA GLN A 200 15.33 -17.48 -15.15
C GLN A 200 15.73 -17.82 -16.58
N GLY A 201 16.09 -16.83 -17.40
CA GLY A 201 16.64 -17.05 -18.73
C GLY A 201 17.97 -17.81 -18.69
N ALA A 202 18.86 -17.46 -17.76
CA ALA A 202 20.13 -18.18 -17.57
C ALA A 202 19.91 -19.64 -17.10
N VAL A 203 18.95 -19.88 -16.22
CA VAL A 203 18.60 -21.24 -15.76
C VAL A 203 17.92 -22.05 -16.87
N GLN A 204 17.05 -21.45 -17.67
CA GLN A 204 16.39 -22.11 -18.81
C GLN A 204 17.43 -22.47 -19.88
N VAL A 205 18.34 -21.56 -20.23
CA VAL A 205 19.44 -21.83 -21.16
C VAL A 205 20.38 -22.92 -20.63
N ALA A 206 20.69 -22.92 -19.34
CA ALA A 206 21.48 -24.00 -18.73
C ALA A 206 20.74 -25.35 -18.75
N HIS A 207 19.43 -25.36 -18.48
CA HIS A 207 18.62 -26.58 -18.52
C HIS A 207 18.47 -27.12 -19.95
N ASP A 208 18.24 -26.26 -20.94
CA ASP A 208 18.12 -26.61 -22.35
C ASP A 208 19.48 -27.05 -22.94
N ALA A 209 20.59 -26.47 -22.48
CA ALA A 209 21.95 -26.89 -22.84
C ALA A 209 22.31 -28.29 -22.30
N HIS A 210 21.72 -28.70 -21.17
CA HIS A 210 21.84 -30.06 -20.67
C HIS A 210 20.94 -31.07 -21.41
N ALA A 211 19.90 -30.61 -22.11
CA ALA A 211 18.96 -31.46 -22.85
C ALA A 211 19.32 -31.62 -24.34
N ASN A 212 20.05 -30.69 -24.94
CA ASN A 212 20.44 -30.75 -26.35
C ASN A 212 21.96 -30.65 -26.53
N GLN A 213 22.61 -31.81 -26.69
CA GLN A 213 24.06 -31.94 -26.87
C GLN A 213 24.53 -31.70 -28.31
N SER A 214 23.84 -30.83 -29.06
CA SER A 214 24.33 -30.29 -30.33
C SER A 214 24.63 -28.81 -30.15
N GLN A 215 25.90 -28.45 -30.32
CA GLN A 215 26.48 -27.12 -30.12
C GLN A 215 25.52 -25.96 -30.49
N PRO A 216 25.16 -25.07 -29.55
CA PRO A 216 24.62 -23.78 -29.91
C PRO A 216 25.79 -22.82 -30.16
N GLU A 217 25.80 -22.18 -31.34
CA GLU A 217 26.46 -20.88 -31.49
C GLU A 217 25.96 -19.99 -30.35
N ALA A 218 26.86 -19.59 -29.46
CA ALA A 218 26.52 -18.71 -28.35
C ALA A 218 25.93 -17.42 -28.92
N PRO A 219 24.66 -17.06 -28.63
CA PRO A 219 24.24 -15.70 -28.87
C PRO A 219 25.06 -14.84 -27.91
N MET A 220 25.92 -13.99 -28.47
CA MET A 220 26.54 -12.90 -27.73
C MET A 220 25.41 -11.97 -27.27
N THR A 221 24.79 -12.32 -26.15
CA THR A 221 24.04 -11.38 -25.35
C THR A 221 25.09 -10.52 -24.70
N GLU A 222 25.47 -9.43 -25.39
CA GLU A 222 26.11 -8.28 -24.76
C GLU A 222 25.16 -7.77 -23.68
N GLY A 223 25.25 -8.39 -22.51
CA GLY A 223 24.70 -7.88 -21.29
C GLY A 223 25.44 -6.59 -20.99
N HIS A 224 24.95 -5.48 -21.55
CA HIS A 224 25.09 -4.15 -20.96
C HIS A 224 24.36 -4.18 -19.61
N GLY A 225 24.91 -4.97 -18.68
CA GLY A 225 24.43 -5.11 -17.33
C GLY A 225 24.81 -3.84 -16.61
N HIS A 226 23.94 -2.84 -16.69
CA HIS A 226 24.02 -1.72 -15.76
C HIS A 226 24.06 -2.31 -14.36
N LYS A 227 25.22 -2.19 -13.71
CA LYS A 227 25.43 -2.79 -12.39
C LYS A 227 24.44 -2.11 -11.46
N ILE A 228 23.39 -2.84 -11.08
CA ILE A 228 22.35 -2.35 -10.18
C ILE A 228 23.07 -2.00 -8.87
N THR A 229 23.24 -0.71 -8.66
CA THR A 229 23.85 -0.18 -7.46
C THR A 229 22.76 0.44 -6.61
N ASP A 230 23.02 0.54 -5.31
CA ASP A 230 22.04 1.16 -4.43
C ASP A 230 21.88 2.65 -4.76
N ILE A 231 20.74 3.19 -4.39
CA ILE A 231 20.33 4.57 -4.68
C ILE A 231 21.38 5.58 -4.16
N PRO A 232 21.62 6.74 -4.81
CA PRO A 232 22.50 7.78 -4.28
C PRO A 232 22.12 8.29 -2.88
N ASN A 233 23.11 8.78 -2.14
CA ASN A 233 23.01 9.09 -0.70
C ASN A 233 21.93 10.11 -0.33
N TYR A 234 21.68 11.12 -1.19
CA TYR A 234 20.63 12.12 -0.92
C TYR A 234 19.24 11.49 -0.84
N MET A 235 18.99 10.47 -1.63
CA MET A 235 17.70 9.79 -1.67
C MET A 235 17.59 8.73 -0.58
N LYS A 236 18.72 8.14 -0.14
CA LYS A 236 18.76 7.37 1.12
C LYS A 236 18.39 8.23 2.33
N ALA A 237 18.89 9.47 2.40
CA ALA A 237 18.53 10.39 3.47
C ALA A 237 17.03 10.70 3.49
N ALA A 238 16.43 10.99 2.33
CA ALA A 238 14.99 11.22 2.23
C ALA A 238 14.15 9.99 2.64
N LEU A 239 14.56 8.79 2.22
CA LEU A 239 13.95 7.53 2.66
C LEU A 239 14.11 7.33 4.18
N ALA A 240 15.29 7.59 4.76
CA ALA A 240 15.55 7.46 6.19
C ALA A 240 14.63 8.35 7.02
N ILE A 241 14.49 9.62 6.64
CA ILE A 241 13.62 10.59 7.33
C ILE A 241 12.17 10.08 7.34
N LEU A 242 11.68 9.59 6.21
CA LEU A 242 10.32 9.07 6.11
C LEU A 242 10.13 7.75 6.88
N VAL A 243 11.13 6.85 6.88
CA VAL A 243 11.10 5.63 7.69
C VAL A 243 11.00 5.98 9.17
N VAL A 244 11.87 6.88 9.65
CA VAL A 244 11.86 7.32 11.04
C VAL A 244 10.50 7.91 11.40
N LEU A 245 9.93 8.77 10.54
CA LEU A 245 8.60 9.34 10.76
C LEU A 245 7.51 8.26 10.86
N VAL A 246 7.46 7.30 9.93
CA VAL A 246 6.47 6.22 9.94
C VAL A 246 6.61 5.32 11.17
N VAL A 247 7.83 4.98 11.55
CA VAL A 247 8.09 4.14 12.72
C VAL A 247 7.78 4.88 14.02
N LEU A 248 8.17 6.16 14.12
CA LEU A 248 7.93 6.99 15.30
C LEU A 248 6.42 7.17 15.55
N ILE A 249 5.62 7.42 14.51
CA ILE A 249 4.16 7.50 14.65
C ILE A 249 3.57 6.14 15.08
N GLY A 250 4.10 5.02 14.59
CA GLY A 250 3.67 3.68 14.98
C GLY A 250 3.99 3.32 16.43
N ILE A 251 5.19 3.68 16.92
CA ILE A 251 5.66 3.35 18.28
C ILE A 251 5.07 4.31 19.33
N TYR A 252 4.95 5.60 19.01
CA TYR A 252 4.45 6.63 19.92
C TYR A 252 3.13 7.23 19.46
N PRO A 253 2.06 6.43 19.30
CA PRO A 253 0.79 6.94 18.80
C PRO A 253 0.12 7.91 19.77
N THR A 254 0.37 7.75 21.07
CA THR A 254 -0.21 8.57 22.15
C THR A 254 0.13 10.04 22.00
N PHE A 255 1.38 10.37 21.66
CA PHE A 255 1.81 11.75 21.43
C PHE A 255 1.03 12.42 20.31
N PHE A 256 0.90 11.74 19.15
CA PHE A 256 0.17 12.27 18.01
C PHE A 256 -1.33 12.39 18.27
N VAL A 257 -1.92 11.40 18.96
CA VAL A 257 -3.32 11.43 19.36
C VAL A 257 -3.59 12.63 20.27
N GLN A 258 -2.78 12.86 21.30
CA GLN A 258 -2.90 14.01 22.20
C GLN A 258 -2.72 15.34 21.46
N LEU A 259 -1.76 15.41 20.54
CA LEU A 259 -1.54 16.59 19.71
C LEU A 259 -2.77 16.90 18.85
N ILE A 260 -3.31 15.90 18.14
CA ILE A 260 -4.51 16.05 17.32
C ILE A 260 -5.69 16.46 18.19
N GLN A 261 -5.87 15.86 19.37
CA GLN A 261 -6.95 16.21 20.29
C GLN A 261 -6.84 17.64 20.79
N THR A 262 -5.64 18.10 21.14
CA THR A 262 -5.40 19.48 21.58
C THR A 262 -5.75 20.47 20.47
N VAL A 263 -5.35 20.18 19.23
CA VAL A 263 -5.67 21.04 18.07
C VAL A 263 -7.15 20.99 17.70
N THR A 264 -7.78 19.82 17.76
CA THR A 264 -9.16 19.61 17.26
C THR A 264 -10.20 20.01 18.30
N PHE A 265 -9.94 19.76 19.59
CA PHE A 265 -10.92 19.91 20.68
C PHE A 265 -10.44 20.84 21.80
N GLY A 266 -9.16 21.20 21.86
CA GLY A 266 -8.60 22.08 22.89
C GLY A 266 -9.05 23.55 22.78
N ALA A 267 -9.73 23.93 21.70
CA ALA A 267 -10.39 25.23 21.58
C ALA A 267 -11.81 25.28 22.19
N VAL A 268 -12.31 24.15 22.74
CA VAL A 268 -13.66 24.00 23.30
C VAL A 268 -13.64 23.82 24.83
N ALA A 269 -12.49 24.06 25.47
CA ALA A 269 -12.32 24.06 26.94
C ALA A 269 -12.21 25.48 27.49
#